data_AF-A0A2M9P8F1-F1
#
_entry.id   AF-A0A2M9P8F1-F1
#
_cell.length_a   1.000
_cell.length_b   1.000
_cell.length_c   1.000
_cell.angle_alpha   90.00
_cell.angle_beta   90.00
_cell.angle_gamma   90.00
#
_symmetry.space_group_name_H-M   'P 1'
#
loop_
_entity.id
_entity.type
_entity.pdbx_description
1 polymer ?
#
loop_
_entity_poly.entity_id
_entity_poly.type
_entity_poly.pdbx_seq_one_letter_code
_entity_poly.pdbx_strand_id
1 'polypeptide(L)'
;GAAFLRHLHGALGTLISATWILASNSWMQTPQGFEILGGRVVPVNWLEVIFNPSFPYRLVHMTLAAYLATALFVGASAAWHILRRRNTPAIRRSLSMAMWMLLIVAPLQIFAGDQHGLNTLEHQPAKLAAIEGHWENHPGEGVPLILFGWPDMAAETTRYAIEIPRMGSLLLTHSWDGTIPALKDFAPGDRPNSTVVFWSFRIMVGLGFLMLGLAVWSAWLRRQGDLYRNRLFLRAAVAMGPAGILAILAGWFTTEIGRQP
;
A
#
# COMPACT_ATOMS: atom_id res chain seq x y z
N GLY A 1 -9.61 33.31 3.25
CA GLY A 1 -10.09 34.07 2.07
C GLY A 1 -10.80 33.15 1.09
N ALA A 2 -11.61 33.69 0.17
CA ALA A 2 -12.47 32.91 -0.73
C ALA A 2 -11.74 31.85 -1.58
N ALA A 3 -10.49 32.11 -2.00
CA ALA A 3 -9.68 31.13 -2.73
C ALA A 3 -9.34 29.89 -1.90
N PHE A 4 -9.02 30.06 -0.62
CA PHE A 4 -8.76 28.95 0.30
C PHE A 4 -10.01 28.06 0.46
N LEU A 5 -11.19 28.67 0.62
CA LEU A 5 -12.45 27.93 0.71
C LEU A 5 -12.73 27.14 -0.57
N ARG A 6 -12.45 27.69 -1.75
CA ARG A 6 -12.59 26.96 -3.02
C ARG A 6 -11.70 25.72 -3.09
N HIS A 7 -10.43 25.84 -2.69
CA HIS A 7 -9.53 24.68 -2.64
C HIS A 7 -9.97 23.64 -1.61
N LEU A 8 -10.44 24.09 -0.45
CA LEU A 8 -10.97 23.21 0.59
C LEU A 8 -12.19 22.42 0.10
N HIS A 9 -13.16 23.09 -0.54
CA HIS A 9 -14.33 22.42 -1.11
C HIS A 9 -13.95 21.41 -2.19
N GLY A 10 -13.00 21.74 -3.07
CA GLY A 10 -12.52 20.79 -4.08
C GLY A 10 -11.87 19.54 -3.47
N ALA A 11 -11.05 19.72 -2.43
CA ALA A 11 -10.44 18.62 -1.71
C ALA A 11 -11.50 17.75 -0.99
N LEU A 12 -12.47 18.36 -0.32
CA LEU A 12 -13.57 17.66 0.33
C LEU A 12 -14.43 16.86 -0.67
N GLY A 13 -14.76 17.45 -1.81
CA GLY A 13 -15.51 16.76 -2.86
C GLY A 13 -14.75 15.54 -3.39
N THR A 14 -13.43 15.65 -3.55
CA THR A 14 -12.58 14.53 -3.97
C THR A 14 -12.58 13.40 -2.92
N LEU A 15 -12.48 13.75 -1.64
CA LEU A 15 -12.55 12.77 -0.55
C LEU A 15 -13.92 12.09 -0.49
N ILE A 16 -15.02 12.84 -0.60
CA ILE A 16 -16.38 12.27 -0.63
C ILE A 16 -16.52 11.29 -1.80
N SER A 17 -16.02 11.64 -2.98
CA SER A 17 -16.04 10.73 -4.13
C SER A 17 -15.24 9.45 -3.87
N ALA A 18 -14.02 9.57 -3.33
CA ALA A 18 -13.19 8.43 -2.97
C ALA A 18 -13.87 7.53 -1.92
N THR A 19 -14.51 8.14 -0.91
CA THR A 19 -15.28 7.43 0.14
C THR A 19 -16.32 6.50 -0.47
N TRP A 20 -17.17 6.99 -1.38
CA TRP A 20 -18.26 6.17 -1.93
C TRP A 20 -17.76 5.06 -2.85
N ILE A 21 -16.75 5.35 -3.68
CA ILE A 21 -16.16 4.34 -4.56
C ILE A 21 -15.48 3.24 -3.73
N LEU A 22 -14.75 3.63 -2.68
CA LEU A 22 -14.08 2.69 -1.80
C LEU A 22 -15.06 1.93 -0.91
N ALA A 23 -16.19 2.51 -0.50
CA ALA A 23 -17.24 1.79 0.21
C ALA A 23 -17.76 0.61 -0.62
N SER A 24 -18.11 0.88 -1.88
CA SER A 24 -18.56 -0.16 -2.82
C SER A 24 -17.50 -1.23 -3.04
N ASN A 25 -16.25 -0.84 -3.32
CA ASN A 25 -15.19 -1.80 -3.57
C ASN A 25 -14.76 -2.56 -2.30
N SER A 26 -14.90 -1.99 -1.10
CA SER A 26 -14.64 -2.66 0.19
C SER A 26 -15.71 -3.68 0.52
N TRP A 27 -16.96 -3.39 0.19
CA TRP A 27 -18.03 -4.37 0.32
C TRP A 27 -17.78 -5.60 -0.57
N MET A 28 -17.18 -5.44 -1.76
CA MET A 28 -16.77 -6.58 -2.60
C MET A 28 -15.66 -7.44 -1.99
N GLN A 29 -14.92 -6.93 -1.00
CA GLN A 29 -13.87 -7.67 -0.29
C GLN A 29 -14.44 -8.37 0.95
N THR A 30 -15.26 -7.67 1.73
CA THR A 30 -15.83 -8.15 2.99
C THR A 30 -17.34 -7.86 3.02
N PRO A 31 -18.16 -8.60 2.26
CA PRO A 31 -19.58 -8.29 2.13
C PRO A 31 -20.34 -8.61 3.44
N GLN A 32 -21.12 -7.64 3.91
CA GLN A 32 -21.96 -7.73 5.10
C GLN A 32 -23.29 -6.97 4.90
N GLY A 33 -24.22 -7.12 5.84
CA GLY A 33 -25.50 -6.40 5.82
C GLY A 33 -26.42 -6.77 4.65
N PHE A 34 -26.34 -8.01 4.14
CA PHE A 34 -27.14 -8.49 3.01
C PHE A 34 -27.74 -9.88 3.25
N GLU A 35 -28.81 -10.18 2.52
CA GLU A 35 -29.41 -11.51 2.39
C GLU A 35 -29.46 -11.93 0.92
N ILE A 36 -29.55 -13.24 0.67
CA ILE A 36 -29.74 -13.79 -0.67
C ILE A 36 -31.19 -14.26 -0.81
N LEU A 37 -31.99 -13.50 -1.55
CA LEU A 37 -33.40 -13.80 -1.81
C LEU A 37 -33.57 -14.14 -3.30
N GLY A 38 -33.94 -15.39 -3.59
CA GLY A 38 -34.15 -15.85 -4.97
C GLY A 38 -32.91 -15.72 -5.86
N GLY A 39 -31.71 -15.96 -5.30
CA GLY A 39 -30.44 -15.84 -6.01
C GLY A 39 -29.96 -14.41 -6.23
N ARG A 40 -30.63 -13.41 -5.64
CA ARG A 40 -30.23 -11.99 -5.68
C ARG A 40 -29.76 -11.52 -4.32
N VAL A 41 -28.66 -10.79 -4.31
CA VAL A 41 -28.17 -10.11 -3.10
C VAL A 41 -29.02 -8.88 -2.83
N VAL A 42 -29.66 -8.83 -1.66
CA VAL A 42 -30.52 -7.73 -1.22
C VAL A 42 -29.95 -7.15 0.08
N PRO A 43 -29.70 -5.83 0.17
CA PRO A 43 -29.19 -5.21 1.39
C PRO A 43 -30.29 -5.17 2.47
N VAL A 44 -29.94 -5.61 3.67
CA VAL A 44 -30.80 -5.57 4.87
C VAL A 44 -30.31 -4.56 5.89
N ASN A 45 -29.01 -4.22 5.89
CA ASN A 45 -28.43 -3.16 6.72
C ASN A 45 -27.44 -2.31 5.91
N TRP A 46 -27.85 -1.10 5.52
CA TRP A 46 -27.02 -0.19 4.74
C TRP A 46 -25.77 0.32 5.49
N LEU A 47 -25.82 0.45 6.81
CA LEU A 47 -24.65 0.90 7.57
C LEU A 47 -23.56 -0.18 7.58
N GLU A 48 -23.93 -1.45 7.73
CA GLU A 48 -22.98 -2.57 7.63
C GLU A 48 -22.45 -2.75 6.20
N VAL A 49 -23.27 -2.51 5.18
CA VAL A 49 -22.83 -2.53 3.77
C VAL A 49 -21.75 -1.48 3.53
N ILE A 50 -21.98 -0.24 3.98
CA ILE A 50 -21.06 0.89 3.77
C ILE A 50 -19.82 0.76 4.65
N PHE A 51 -19.99 0.54 5.95
CA PHE A 51 -18.92 0.47 6.95
C PHE A 51 -18.54 -0.97 7.28
N ASN A 52 -18.37 -1.77 6.23
CA ASN A 52 -17.87 -3.15 6.35
C ASN A 52 -16.43 -3.18 6.91
N PRO A 53 -15.96 -4.33 7.41
CA PRO A 53 -14.70 -4.43 8.17
C PRO A 53 -13.47 -3.89 7.45
N SER A 54 -13.40 -4.04 6.12
CA SER A 54 -12.26 -3.56 5.34
C SER A 54 -12.32 -2.06 5.03
N PHE A 55 -13.50 -1.44 5.01
CA PHE A 55 -13.69 -0.07 4.52
C PHE A 55 -12.83 0.99 5.22
N PRO A 56 -12.78 1.09 6.56
CA PRO A 56 -12.02 2.15 7.23
C PRO A 56 -10.52 2.09 6.90
N TYR A 57 -9.93 0.88 6.92
CA TYR A 57 -8.52 0.67 6.61
C TYR A 57 -8.21 1.04 5.16
N ARG A 58 -9.07 0.66 4.23
CA ARG A 58 -8.90 0.91 2.80
C ARG A 58 -9.05 2.38 2.44
N LEU A 59 -10.01 3.08 3.07
CA LEU A 59 -10.18 4.52 2.90
C LEU A 59 -8.93 5.28 3.34
N VAL A 60 -8.42 4.98 4.54
CA VAL A 60 -7.21 5.62 5.08
C VAL A 60 -6.01 5.30 4.19
N HIS A 61 -5.77 4.03 3.90
CA HIS A 61 -4.59 3.58 3.14
C HIS A 61 -4.56 4.15 1.71
N MET A 62 -5.70 4.19 1.02
CA MET A 62 -5.79 4.74 -0.34
C MET A 62 -5.65 6.27 -0.36
N THR A 63 -6.23 6.96 0.64
CA THR A 63 -6.14 8.43 0.72
C THR A 63 -4.70 8.88 0.97
N LEU A 64 -4.01 8.23 1.92
CA LEU A 64 -2.61 8.51 2.20
C LEU A 64 -1.72 8.20 0.97
N ALA A 65 -2.00 7.10 0.25
CA ALA A 65 -1.29 6.76 -0.99
C ALA A 65 -1.45 7.84 -2.07
N ALA A 66 -2.66 8.37 -2.24
CA ALA A 66 -2.93 9.45 -3.20
C ALA A 66 -2.17 10.75 -2.84
N TYR A 67 -2.05 11.08 -1.55
CA TYR A 67 -1.23 12.21 -1.11
C TYR A 67 0.26 11.99 -1.38
N LEU A 68 0.80 10.79 -1.13
CA LEU A 68 2.19 10.46 -1.45
C LEU A 68 2.46 10.57 -2.95
N ALA A 69 1.59 10.01 -3.79
CA ALA A 69 1.73 10.09 -5.23
C ALA A 69 1.73 11.54 -5.74
N THR A 70 0.79 12.36 -5.23
CA THR A 70 0.72 13.78 -5.57
C THR A 70 1.98 14.52 -5.12
N ALA A 71 2.44 14.29 -3.90
CA ALA A 71 3.63 14.91 -3.35
C ALA A 71 4.89 14.55 -4.15
N LEU A 72 5.03 13.29 -4.57
CA LEU A 72 6.13 12.85 -5.42
C LEU A 72 6.13 13.55 -6.78
N PHE A 73 4.98 13.66 -7.45
CA PHE A 73 4.90 14.38 -8.73
C PHE A 73 5.29 15.86 -8.60
N VAL A 74 4.77 16.53 -7.57
CA VAL A 74 5.09 17.93 -7.28
C VAL A 74 6.59 18.09 -6.93
N GLY A 75 7.11 17.20 -6.08
CA GLY A 75 8.52 17.18 -5.67
C GLY A 75 9.47 16.91 -6.82
N ALA A 76 9.14 15.96 -7.69
CA ALA A 76 9.92 15.62 -8.88
C ALA A 76 9.97 16.79 -9.86
N SER A 77 8.83 17.45 -10.12
CA SER A 77 8.77 18.66 -10.94
C SER A 77 9.65 19.78 -10.38
N ALA A 78 9.53 20.06 -9.08
CA ALA A 78 10.34 21.08 -8.42
C ALA A 78 11.85 20.76 -8.45
N ALA A 79 12.21 19.50 -8.20
CA ALA A 79 13.60 19.04 -8.26
C ALA A 79 14.18 19.15 -9.67
N TRP A 80 13.41 18.80 -10.70
CA TRP A 80 13.80 18.97 -12.10
C TRP A 80 14.09 20.43 -12.46
N HIS A 81 13.24 21.35 -12.02
CA HIS A 81 13.46 22.78 -12.23
C HIS A 81 14.73 23.29 -11.53
N ILE A 82 15.00 22.86 -10.30
CA ILE A 82 16.24 23.23 -9.59
C ILE A 82 17.47 22.70 -10.34
N LEU A 83 17.44 21.46 -10.83
CA LEU A 83 18.51 20.88 -11.65
C LEU A 83 18.74 21.64 -12.96
N ARG A 84 17.69 22.25 -13.54
CA ARG A 84 17.75 23.13 -14.72
C ARG A 84 18.14 24.57 -14.40
N ARG A 85 18.72 24.83 -13.22
CA ARG A 85 19.13 26.15 -12.73
C ARG A 85 17.98 27.17 -12.58
N ARG A 86 16.72 26.71 -12.52
CA ARG A 86 15.55 27.54 -12.23
C ARG A 86 15.23 27.43 -10.74
N ASN A 87 16.00 28.13 -9.92
CA ASN A 87 15.98 27.98 -8.47
C ASN A 87 15.30 29.17 -7.76
N THR A 88 13.99 29.31 -7.95
CA THR A 88 13.21 30.41 -7.34
C THR A 88 12.70 30.03 -5.94
N PRO A 89 12.36 31.00 -5.08
CA PRO A 89 11.76 30.72 -3.78
C PRO A 89 10.48 29.87 -3.85
N ALA A 90 9.66 30.06 -4.90
CA ALA A 90 8.45 29.27 -5.12
C ALA A 90 8.75 27.79 -5.40
N ILE A 91 9.76 27.51 -6.24
CA ILE A 91 10.17 26.14 -6.58
C ILE A 91 10.78 25.44 -5.35
N ARG A 92 11.64 26.14 -4.60
CA ARG A 92 12.18 25.62 -3.33
C ARG A 92 11.07 25.28 -2.33
N ARG A 93 10.07 26.15 -2.22
CA ARG A 93 8.91 25.92 -1.34
C ARG A 93 8.12 24.70 -1.78
N SER A 94 7.88 24.53 -3.08
CA SER A 94 7.21 23.36 -3.64
C SER A 94 7.93 22.05 -3.30
N LEU A 95 9.25 21.97 -3.56
CA LEU A 95 10.05 20.81 -3.17
C LEU A 95 10.00 20.59 -1.66
N SER A 96 10.13 21.65 -0.87
CA SER A 96 10.11 21.56 0.59
C SER A 96 8.78 21.02 1.12
N MET A 97 7.65 21.48 0.60
CA MET A 97 6.33 21.02 1.01
C MET A 97 6.10 19.55 0.63
N ALA A 98 6.50 19.15 -0.57
CA ALA A 98 6.45 17.75 -0.99
C ALA A 98 7.27 16.84 -0.06
N MET A 99 8.49 17.24 0.28
CA MET A 99 9.36 16.45 1.16
C MET A 99 8.83 16.36 2.60
N TRP A 100 8.20 17.41 3.12
CA TRP A 100 7.51 17.35 4.41
C TRP A 100 6.28 16.44 4.37
N MET A 101 5.51 16.49 3.27
CA MET A 101 4.38 15.57 3.07
C MET A 101 4.84 14.12 3.12
N LEU A 102 5.91 13.77 2.38
CA LEU A 102 6.49 12.44 2.42
C LEU A 102 6.94 12.03 3.82
N LEU A 103 7.62 12.92 4.54
CA LEU A 103 8.17 12.62 5.87
C LEU A 103 7.10 12.28 6.91
N ILE A 104 5.91 12.87 6.79
CA ILE A 104 4.80 12.63 7.71
C ILE A 104 3.93 11.48 7.20
N VAL A 105 3.58 11.49 5.91
CA VAL A 105 2.60 10.56 5.36
C VAL A 105 3.17 9.18 5.08
N ALA A 106 4.46 9.04 4.73
CA ALA A 106 5.04 7.72 4.45
C ALA A 106 5.05 6.80 5.70
N PRO A 107 5.44 7.27 6.91
CA PRO A 107 5.27 6.46 8.12
C PRO A 107 3.81 6.09 8.40
N LEU A 108 2.87 7.03 8.23
CA LEU A 108 1.45 6.77 8.42
C LEU A 108 0.91 5.76 7.40
N GLN A 109 1.37 5.81 6.14
CA GLN A 109 1.02 4.86 5.09
C GLN A 109 1.48 3.44 5.46
N ILE A 110 2.71 3.31 5.95
CA ILE A 110 3.29 2.01 6.35
C ILE A 110 2.48 1.44 7.50
N PHE A 111 2.20 2.24 8.53
CA PHE A 111 1.36 1.82 9.65
C PHE A 111 -0.06 1.43 9.21
N ALA A 112 -0.71 2.27 8.39
CA ALA A 112 -2.04 1.94 7.87
C ALA A 112 -2.03 0.67 7.00
N GLY A 113 -0.92 0.39 6.30
CA GLY A 113 -0.73 -0.83 5.52
C GLY A 113 -0.63 -2.08 6.37
N ASP A 114 0.16 -2.01 7.44
CA ASP A 114 0.25 -3.07 8.44
C ASP A 114 -1.13 -3.41 9.03
N GLN A 115 -1.86 -2.40 9.49
CA GLN A 115 -3.21 -2.57 10.03
C GLN A 115 -4.20 -3.13 9.00
N HIS A 116 -4.07 -2.74 7.74
CA HIS A 116 -4.87 -3.32 6.66
C HIS A 116 -4.49 -4.79 6.38
N GLY A 117 -3.21 -5.14 6.51
CA GLY A 117 -2.70 -6.51 6.43
C GLY A 117 -3.30 -7.40 7.51
N LEU A 118 -3.37 -6.93 8.76
CA LEU A 118 -4.01 -7.66 9.87
C LEU A 118 -5.51 -7.89 9.63
N ASN A 119 -6.23 -6.88 9.12
CA ASN A 119 -7.62 -7.06 8.73
C ASN A 119 -7.78 -8.09 7.59
N THR A 120 -6.82 -8.12 6.66
CA THR A 120 -6.78 -9.11 5.57
C THR A 120 -6.51 -10.51 6.11
N LEU A 121 -5.64 -10.66 7.12
CA LEU A 121 -5.42 -11.95 7.79
C LEU A 121 -6.72 -12.51 8.36
N GLU A 122 -7.52 -11.66 9.02
CA GLU A 122 -8.78 -12.06 9.66
C GLU A 122 -9.86 -12.45 8.65
N HIS A 123 -10.03 -11.67 7.58
CA HIS A 123 -11.18 -11.82 6.67
C HIS A 123 -10.86 -12.54 5.35
N GLN A 124 -9.60 -12.54 4.92
CA GLN A 124 -9.16 -13.08 3.63
C GLN A 124 -7.78 -13.76 3.76
N PRO A 125 -7.64 -14.79 4.61
CA PRO A 125 -6.34 -15.42 4.89
C PRO A 125 -5.67 -16.03 3.65
N ALA A 126 -6.45 -16.52 2.68
CA ALA A 126 -5.92 -17.04 1.40
C ALA A 126 -5.18 -15.95 0.60
N LYS A 127 -5.68 -14.70 0.62
CA LYS A 127 -5.01 -13.56 0.00
C LYS A 127 -3.67 -13.27 0.68
N LEU A 128 -3.63 -13.30 2.01
CA LEU A 128 -2.39 -13.07 2.73
C LEU A 128 -1.36 -14.17 2.48
N ALA A 129 -1.79 -15.44 2.49
CA ALA A 129 -0.92 -16.56 2.12
C ALA A 129 -0.34 -16.40 0.70
N ALA A 130 -1.16 -15.91 -0.24
CA ALA A 130 -0.74 -15.61 -1.60
C ALA A 130 0.25 -14.43 -1.68
N ILE A 131 0.09 -13.40 -0.85
CA ILE A 131 1.02 -12.27 -0.72
C ILE A 131 2.39 -12.76 -0.24
N GLU A 132 2.41 -13.62 0.77
CA GLU A 132 3.65 -14.17 1.33
C GLU A 132 4.28 -15.21 0.40
N GLY A 133 3.50 -15.86 -0.46
CA GLY A 133 3.96 -17.02 -1.23
C GLY A 133 4.20 -18.22 -0.32
N HIS A 134 3.42 -18.31 0.77
CA HIS A 134 3.55 -19.32 1.81
C HIS A 134 2.68 -20.53 1.50
N TRP A 135 3.31 -21.69 1.23
CA TRP A 135 2.60 -22.87 0.72
C TRP A 135 2.24 -23.88 1.79
N GLU A 136 3.11 -24.10 2.77
CA GLU A 136 2.95 -25.12 3.81
C GLU A 136 3.40 -24.59 5.17
N ASN A 137 2.70 -24.99 6.23
CA ASN A 137 3.14 -24.76 7.60
C ASN A 137 3.93 -25.98 8.12
N HIS A 138 5.09 -25.73 8.72
CA HIS A 138 5.89 -26.76 9.38
C HIS A 138 5.76 -26.65 10.90
N PRO A 139 5.39 -27.73 11.62
CA PRO A 139 5.23 -27.69 13.07
C PRO A 139 6.51 -27.23 13.80
N GLY A 140 6.39 -26.22 14.66
CA GLY A 140 7.52 -25.67 15.42
C GLY A 140 8.34 -24.61 14.69
N GLU A 141 7.99 -24.30 13.43
CA GLU A 141 8.60 -23.24 12.65
C GLU A 141 7.61 -22.07 12.51
N GLY A 142 8.02 -20.87 12.91
CA GLY A 142 7.27 -19.65 12.61
C GLY A 142 7.30 -19.35 11.11
N VAL A 143 6.34 -18.58 10.64
CA VAL A 143 6.19 -18.17 9.24
C VAL A 143 7.42 -17.34 8.80
N PRO A 144 8.16 -17.76 7.77
CA PRO A 144 9.28 -17.01 7.25
C PRO A 144 8.79 -15.75 6.52
N LEU A 145 9.58 -14.67 6.56
CA LEU A 145 9.38 -13.55 5.64
C LEU A 145 10.14 -13.85 4.34
N ILE A 146 9.41 -14.11 3.26
CA ILE A 146 10.01 -14.36 1.95
C ILE A 146 10.34 -13.01 1.30
N LEU A 147 11.60 -12.59 1.28
CA LEU A 147 11.97 -11.31 0.65
C LEU A 147 11.90 -11.39 -0.88
N PHE A 148 12.40 -12.50 -1.44
CA PHE A 148 12.42 -12.76 -2.87
C PHE A 148 12.11 -14.23 -3.12
N GLY A 149 11.50 -14.53 -4.26
CA GLY A 149 11.14 -15.88 -4.66
C GLY A 149 10.24 -15.85 -5.88
N TRP A 150 9.97 -17.02 -6.43
CA TRP A 150 9.02 -17.21 -7.52
C TRP A 150 7.95 -18.20 -7.09
N PRO A 151 6.77 -17.73 -6.63
CA PRO A 151 5.63 -18.60 -6.35
C PRO A 151 5.20 -19.30 -7.64
N ASP A 152 5.35 -20.61 -7.68
CA ASP A 152 4.94 -21.46 -8.80
C ASP A 152 3.64 -22.16 -8.42
N MET A 153 2.53 -21.69 -9.00
CA MET A 153 1.21 -22.23 -8.72
C MET A 153 1.06 -23.69 -9.15
N ALA A 154 1.78 -24.14 -10.18
CA ALA A 154 1.68 -25.51 -10.68
C ALA A 154 2.51 -26.49 -9.84
N ALA A 155 3.68 -26.04 -9.38
CA ALA A 155 4.51 -26.82 -8.47
C ALA A 155 4.10 -26.70 -6.99
N GLU A 156 3.14 -25.81 -6.69
CA GLU A 156 2.66 -25.47 -5.34
C GLU A 156 3.79 -25.19 -4.33
N THR A 157 4.81 -24.46 -4.78
CA THR A 157 5.98 -24.08 -3.99
C THR A 157 6.51 -22.73 -4.42
N THR A 158 7.26 -22.05 -3.54
CA THR A 158 7.99 -20.83 -3.89
C THR A 158 9.43 -21.17 -4.21
N ARG A 159 9.78 -21.10 -5.50
CA ARG A 159 11.13 -21.42 -5.98
C ARG A 159 12.10 -20.28 -5.68
N TYR A 160 13.37 -20.62 -5.46
CA TYR A 160 14.46 -19.65 -5.26
C TYR A 160 14.20 -18.66 -4.11
N ALA A 161 13.52 -19.14 -3.06
CA ALA A 161 13.12 -18.31 -1.94
C ALA A 161 14.35 -17.81 -1.15
N ILE A 162 14.39 -16.50 -0.90
CA ILE A 162 15.29 -15.86 0.04
C ILE A 162 14.45 -15.43 1.22
N GLU A 163 14.65 -16.10 2.35
CA GLU A 163 13.76 -16.01 3.50
C GLU A 163 14.50 -15.56 4.74
N ILE A 164 13.79 -14.82 5.60
CA ILE A 164 14.24 -14.54 6.97
C ILE A 164 13.34 -15.34 7.92
N PRO A 165 13.87 -16.37 8.61
CA PRO A 165 13.08 -17.22 9.49
C PRO A 165 12.32 -16.43 10.55
N ARG A 166 11.04 -16.80 10.80
CA ARG A 166 10.14 -16.23 11.83
C ARG A 166 9.81 -14.74 11.73
N MET A 167 10.41 -14.03 10.78
CA MET A 167 10.14 -12.61 10.58
C MET A 167 8.73 -12.36 10.04
N GLY A 168 8.19 -13.30 9.25
CA GLY A 168 6.81 -13.27 8.78
C GLY A 168 5.82 -13.37 9.94
N SER A 169 6.07 -14.25 10.91
CA SER A 169 5.29 -14.32 12.17
C SER A 169 5.29 -12.98 12.89
N LEU A 170 6.47 -12.38 13.11
CA LEU A 170 6.55 -11.13 13.84
C LEU A 170 5.76 -10.00 13.17
N LEU A 171 5.79 -9.92 11.84
CA LEU A 171 5.09 -8.87 11.09
C LEU A 171 3.58 -9.13 10.97
N LEU A 172 3.18 -10.38 10.72
CA LEU A 172 1.79 -10.72 10.38
C LEU A 172 0.94 -11.04 11.61
N THR A 173 1.56 -11.53 12.68
CA THR A 173 0.85 -11.94 13.91
C THR A 173 1.34 -11.21 15.15
N HIS A 174 2.35 -10.32 15.04
CA HIS A 174 2.95 -9.63 16.18
C HIS A 174 3.49 -10.57 17.25
N SER A 175 3.84 -11.81 16.88
CA SER A 175 4.35 -12.84 17.77
C SER A 175 5.44 -13.66 17.08
N TRP A 176 6.43 -14.11 17.84
CA TRP A 176 7.62 -14.78 17.29
C TRP A 176 7.31 -16.15 16.69
N ASP A 177 6.33 -16.85 17.26
CA ASP A 177 5.95 -18.21 16.87
C ASP A 177 4.51 -18.26 16.31
N GLY A 178 3.97 -17.11 15.89
CA GLY A 178 2.63 -17.08 15.30
C GLY A 178 2.59 -17.68 13.90
N THR A 179 1.44 -18.24 13.55
CA THR A 179 1.22 -18.94 12.28
C THR A 179 0.06 -18.31 11.53
N ILE A 180 0.13 -18.32 10.20
CA ILE A 180 -0.97 -17.97 9.31
C ILE A 180 -1.38 -19.19 8.49
N PRO A 181 -2.62 -19.26 8.00
CA PRO A 181 -3.00 -20.29 7.03
C PRO A 181 -2.08 -20.24 5.81
N ALA A 182 -1.67 -21.41 5.32
CA ALA A 182 -0.84 -21.55 4.13
C ALA A 182 -1.70 -21.80 2.89
N LEU A 183 -1.15 -21.60 1.69
CA LEU A 183 -1.93 -21.76 0.45
C LEU A 183 -2.49 -23.18 0.28
N LYS A 184 -1.77 -24.22 0.74
CA LYS A 184 -2.26 -25.61 0.65
C LYS A 184 -3.39 -25.93 1.63
N ASP A 185 -3.65 -25.07 2.61
CA ASP A 185 -4.81 -25.22 3.51
C ASP A 185 -6.13 -24.90 2.78
N PHE A 186 -6.07 -24.25 1.61
CA PHE A 186 -7.22 -23.92 0.77
C PHE A 186 -7.31 -24.88 -0.43
N ALA A 187 -8.52 -25.13 -0.93
CA ALA A 187 -8.69 -25.90 -2.16
C ALA A 187 -8.05 -25.18 -3.37
N PRO A 188 -7.50 -25.89 -4.36
CA PRO A 188 -6.83 -25.25 -5.51
C PRO A 188 -7.67 -24.20 -6.23
N GLY A 189 -9.00 -24.40 -6.29
CA GLY A 189 -9.95 -23.48 -6.91
C GLY A 189 -10.30 -22.25 -6.08
N ASP A 190 -9.81 -22.15 -4.84
CA ASP A 190 -10.04 -21.05 -3.89
C ASP A 190 -8.74 -20.28 -3.60
N ARG A 191 -7.65 -20.57 -4.32
CA ARG A 191 -6.34 -19.95 -4.12
C ARG A 191 -6.14 -18.79 -5.09
N PRO A 192 -5.84 -17.58 -4.58
CA PRO A 192 -5.45 -16.49 -5.46
C PRO A 192 -4.16 -16.77 -6.22
N ASN A 193 -3.98 -16.09 -7.35
CA ASN A 193 -2.74 -16.18 -8.12
C ASN A 193 -1.56 -15.57 -7.33
N SER A 194 -0.85 -16.42 -6.58
CA SER A 194 0.24 -16.00 -5.71
C SER A 194 1.38 -15.35 -6.48
N THR A 195 1.71 -15.81 -7.69
CA THR A 195 2.81 -15.23 -8.49
C THR A 195 2.61 -13.73 -8.71
N VAL A 196 1.39 -13.32 -9.09
CA VAL A 196 1.10 -11.91 -9.37
C VAL A 196 1.01 -11.12 -8.06
N VAL A 197 0.26 -11.64 -7.09
CA VAL A 197 -0.01 -10.97 -5.81
C VAL A 197 1.28 -10.75 -5.00
N PHE A 198 2.17 -11.75 -4.97
CA PHE A 198 3.46 -11.71 -4.30
C PHE A 198 4.35 -10.57 -4.81
N TRP A 199 4.46 -10.43 -6.13
CA TRP A 199 5.32 -9.40 -6.74
C TRP A 199 4.69 -8.03 -6.72
N SER A 200 3.37 -7.92 -6.94
CA SER A 200 2.69 -6.63 -6.83
C SER A 200 2.78 -6.08 -5.40
N PHE A 201 2.67 -6.93 -4.38
CA PHE A 201 2.86 -6.53 -2.98
C PHE A 201 4.29 -6.04 -2.72
N ARG A 202 5.31 -6.78 -3.17
CA ARG A 202 6.72 -6.40 -2.99
C ARG A 202 7.10 -5.11 -3.69
N ILE A 203 6.58 -4.88 -4.90
CA ILE A 203 6.75 -3.61 -5.61
C ILE A 203 6.11 -2.48 -4.80
N MET A 204 4.88 -2.65 -4.32
CA MET A 204 4.17 -1.65 -3.52
C MET A 204 4.95 -1.31 -2.23
N VAL A 205 5.31 -2.32 -1.43
CA VAL A 205 6.01 -2.14 -0.16
C VAL A 205 7.41 -1.58 -0.37
N GLY A 206 8.15 -2.11 -1.35
CA GLY A 206 9.50 -1.63 -1.70
C GLY A 206 9.49 -0.16 -2.10
N LEU A 207 8.54 0.27 -2.94
CA LEU A 207 8.36 1.67 -3.28
C LEU A 207 7.97 2.51 -2.06
N GLY A 208 7.12 2.01 -1.16
CA GLY A 208 6.77 2.67 0.11
C GLY A 208 7.99 2.96 0.98
N PHE A 209 8.88 1.98 1.16
CA PHE A 209 10.14 2.17 1.89
C PHE A 209 11.12 3.10 1.16
N LEU A 210 11.16 3.08 -0.17
CA LEU A 210 11.96 4.04 -0.94
C LEU A 210 11.45 5.48 -0.77
N MET A 211 10.12 5.68 -0.68
CA MET A 211 9.54 6.99 -0.38
C MET A 211 9.94 7.47 1.02
N LEU A 212 9.88 6.59 2.02
CA LEU A 212 10.36 6.89 3.37
C LEU A 212 11.85 7.23 3.37
N GLY A 213 12.68 6.46 2.66
CA GLY A 213 14.11 6.72 2.51
C GLY A 213 14.39 8.08 1.88
N LEU A 214 13.67 8.44 0.81
CA LEU A 214 13.75 9.77 0.19
C LEU A 214 13.36 10.87 1.19
N ALA A 215 12.32 10.65 1.99
CA ALA A 215 11.86 11.59 3.00
C ALA A 215 12.92 11.83 4.10
N VAL A 216 13.49 10.75 4.65
CA VAL A 216 14.56 10.82 5.65
C VAL A 216 15.81 11.48 5.08
N TRP A 217 16.20 11.13 3.85
CA TRP A 217 17.33 11.76 3.16
C TRP A 217 17.10 13.26 2.98
N SER A 218 15.87 13.67 2.62
CA SER A 218 15.50 15.08 2.51
C SER A 218 15.62 15.83 3.84
N ALA A 219 15.20 15.20 4.95
CA ALA A 219 15.29 15.79 6.29
C ALA A 219 16.75 15.95 6.73
N TRP A 220 17.58 14.96 6.44
CA TRP A 220 19.02 15.00 6.72
C TRP A 220 19.73 16.12 5.93
N LEU A 221 19.48 16.23 4.61
CA LEU A 221 20.04 17.31 3.80
C LEU A 221 19.52 18.69 4.20
N ARG A 222 18.27 18.77 4.66
CA ARG A 222 17.69 20.01 5.18
C ARG A 222 18.45 20.50 6.41
N ARG A 223 18.79 19.59 7.34
CA ARG A 223 19.58 19.92 8.53
C ARG A 223 20.99 20.43 8.18
N GLN A 224 21.57 19.94 7.08
CA GLN A 224 22.87 20.41 6.57
C GLN A 224 22.79 21.67 5.70
N GLY A 225 21.60 22.14 5.35
CA GLY A 225 21.42 23.26 4.42
C GLY A 225 21.69 22.92 2.94
N ASP A 226 21.78 21.62 2.58
CA ASP A 226 22.18 21.16 1.24
C ASP A 226 20.99 20.64 0.39
N LEU A 227 19.76 20.65 0.92
CA LEU A 227 18.55 20.11 0.26
C LEU A 227 18.35 20.56 -1.20
N TYR A 228 18.66 21.83 -1.50
CA TYR A 228 18.44 22.41 -2.83
C TYR A 228 19.68 22.40 -3.73
N ARG A 229 20.81 21.87 -3.24
CA ARG A 229 22.12 21.91 -3.93
C ARG A 229 22.62 20.50 -4.22
N ASN A 230 22.27 19.51 -3.40
CA ASN A 230 22.65 18.13 -3.59
C ASN A 230 22.07 17.55 -4.89
N ARG A 231 22.92 17.40 -5.91
CA ARG A 231 22.48 16.96 -7.25
C ARG A 231 22.01 15.51 -7.28
N LEU A 232 22.57 14.67 -6.43
CA LEU A 232 22.19 13.25 -6.37
C LEU A 232 20.77 13.11 -5.81
N PHE A 233 20.50 13.77 -4.69
CA PHE A 233 19.15 13.81 -4.11
C PHE A 233 18.12 14.39 -5.08
N LEU A 234 18.43 15.50 -5.76
CA LEU A 234 17.50 16.08 -6.72
C LEU A 234 17.22 15.13 -7.91
N ARG A 235 18.23 14.39 -8.38
CA ARG A 235 18.03 13.36 -9.42
C ARG A 235 17.18 12.20 -8.91
N ALA A 236 17.42 11.76 -7.67
CA ALA A 236 16.61 10.73 -7.03
C ALA A 236 15.14 11.18 -6.88
N ALA A 237 14.90 12.41 -6.43
CA ALA A 237 13.55 12.98 -6.33
C ALA A 237 12.83 13.05 -7.68
N VAL A 238 13.55 13.36 -8.78
CA VAL A 238 12.99 13.30 -10.13
C VAL A 238 12.64 11.86 -10.52
N ALA A 239 13.55 10.91 -10.30
CA ALA A 239 13.32 9.50 -10.62
C ALA A 239 12.17 8.87 -9.81
N MET A 240 11.94 9.35 -8.59
CA MET A 240 10.85 8.93 -7.71
C MET A 240 9.48 9.53 -8.08
N GLY A 241 9.41 10.49 -9.00
CA GLY A 241 8.15 11.08 -9.45
C GLY A 241 7.03 10.06 -9.77
N PRO A 242 7.26 9.07 -10.66
CA PRO A 242 6.26 8.05 -10.97
C PRO A 242 6.03 7.01 -9.87
N ALA A 243 6.91 6.92 -8.84
CA ALA A 243 6.88 5.84 -7.86
C ALA A 243 5.54 5.75 -7.11
N GLY A 244 4.90 6.87 -6.81
CA GLY A 244 3.61 6.88 -6.12
C GLY A 244 2.48 6.25 -6.94
N ILE A 245 2.42 6.55 -8.24
CA ILE A 245 1.42 5.93 -9.14
C ILE A 245 1.70 4.44 -9.31
N LEU A 246 2.97 4.07 -9.49
CA LEU A 246 3.36 2.66 -9.63
C LEU A 246 3.02 1.86 -8.36
N ALA A 247 3.25 2.43 -7.18
CA ALA A 247 2.88 1.81 -5.91
C ALA A 247 1.36 1.65 -5.76
N ILE A 248 0.57 2.67 -6.16
CA ILE A 248 -0.89 2.58 -6.18
C ILE A 248 -1.36 1.46 -7.10
N LEU A 249 -0.85 1.37 -8.33
CA LEU A 249 -1.22 0.31 -9.28
C LEU A 249 -0.87 -1.08 -8.73
N ALA A 250 0.33 -1.23 -8.17
CA ALA A 250 0.76 -2.46 -7.55
C ALA A 250 -0.13 -2.86 -6.35
N GLY A 251 -0.55 -1.88 -5.54
CA GLY A 251 -1.51 -2.11 -4.45
C GLY A 251 -2.90 -2.54 -4.93
N TRP A 252 -3.40 -1.94 -6.01
CA TRP A 252 -4.65 -2.35 -6.64
C TRP A 252 -4.57 -3.76 -7.21
N PHE A 253 -3.48 -4.12 -7.89
CA PHE A 253 -3.27 -5.49 -8.36
C PHE A 253 -3.24 -6.49 -7.20
N THR A 254 -2.51 -6.18 -6.13
CA THR A 254 -2.46 -7.03 -4.92
C THR A 254 -3.87 -7.26 -4.36
N THR A 255 -4.65 -6.20 -4.24
CA THR A 255 -5.98 -6.27 -3.61
C THR A 255 -7.02 -6.95 -4.49
N GLU A 256 -7.03 -6.66 -5.80
CA GLU A 256 -8.07 -7.14 -6.71
C GLU A 256 -7.77 -8.51 -7.30
N ILE A 257 -6.51 -8.78 -7.66
CA ILE A 257 -6.13 -10.12 -8.13
C ILE A 257 -6.13 -11.09 -6.94
N GLY A 258 -5.73 -10.62 -5.75
CA GLY A 258 -5.84 -11.38 -4.52
C GLY A 258 -7.28 -11.66 -4.07
N ARG A 259 -8.28 -10.93 -4.61
CA ARG A 259 -9.70 -11.20 -4.35
C ARG A 259 -10.21 -12.34 -5.21
N GLN A 260 -9.56 -12.62 -6.34
CA GLN A 260 -9.91 -13.76 -7.19
C GLN A 260 -9.17 -15.01 -6.70
N PRO A 261 -9.77 -16.21 -6.81
CA PRO A 261 -11.19 -16.45 -7.06
C PRO A 261 -12.09 -15.82 -6.00
#